data_AF-A0A3P7LLS9-F1
#
_entry.id   AF-A0A3P7LLS9-F1
#
_cell.length_a   1.000
_cell.length_b   1.000
_cell.length_c   1.000
_cell.angle_alpha   90.00
_cell.angle_beta   90.00
_cell.angle_gamma   90.00
#
_symmetry.space_group_name_H-M   'P 1'
#
loop_
_entity.id
_entity.type
_entity.pdbx_description
1 polymer ?
#
loop_
_entity_poly.entity_id
_entity_poly.type
_entity_poly.pdbx_seq_one_letter_code
_entity_poly.pdbx_strand_id
1 'polypeptide(L)'
;MRELLGPESFSHAQENSPQSLRAMFSSIPDVEKDDDMTWIDATLDGPETQKMLLYFFPIETTFGLIKPESVMLQEELLEIIRGAGFKIAAKKEYQLTPDDLKVIYAQAKDKPFYDDLVEYMSQ
;
A
#
# COMPACT_ATOMS: atom_id res chain seq x y z
N MET A 1 18.46 17.79 -6.13
CA MET A 1 18.53 16.35 -5.79
C MET A 1 19.62 15.63 -6.57
N ARG A 2 19.71 15.73 -7.90
CA ARG A 2 20.84 15.17 -8.68
C ARG A 2 22.22 15.59 -8.18
N GLU A 3 22.40 16.89 -7.91
CA GLU A 3 23.66 17.41 -7.34
C GLU A 3 23.97 16.84 -5.94
N LEU A 4 22.95 16.56 -5.13
CA LEU A 4 23.11 15.99 -3.79
C LEU A 4 23.47 14.50 -3.85
N LEU A 5 22.89 13.76 -4.80
CA LEU A 5 23.15 12.33 -4.99
C LEU A 5 24.55 12.08 -5.53
N GLY A 6 25.03 12.95 -6.43
CA GLY A 6 26.25 12.71 -7.18
C GLY A 6 26.04 11.71 -8.32
N PRO A 7 27.11 11.36 -9.04
CA PRO A 7 27.06 10.44 -10.18
C PRO A 7 26.43 9.07 -9.89
N GLU A 8 25.95 8.39 -10.93
CA GLU A 8 25.26 7.07 -10.84
C GLU A 8 26.19 5.88 -10.60
N SER A 9 27.51 6.10 -10.74
CA SER A 9 28.55 5.13 -10.44
C SER A 9 29.18 5.49 -9.09
N PHE A 10 29.42 4.48 -8.25
CA PHE A 10 30.02 4.70 -6.94
C PHE A 10 31.44 5.26 -7.04
N SER A 11 32.29 4.63 -7.85
CA SER A 11 33.67 5.07 -8.11
C SER A 11 33.70 6.49 -8.69
N HIS A 12 32.86 6.78 -9.68
CA HIS A 12 32.77 8.11 -10.27
C HIS A 12 32.31 9.16 -9.24
N ALA A 13 31.39 8.80 -8.35
CA ALA A 13 30.93 9.66 -7.26
C ALA A 13 32.02 9.93 -6.22
N GLN A 14 32.82 8.93 -5.82
CA GLN A 14 33.93 9.12 -4.90
C GLN A 14 34.98 10.08 -5.46
N GLU A 15 35.34 9.93 -6.73
CA GLU A 15 36.37 10.75 -7.38
C GLU A 15 35.91 12.19 -7.62
N ASN A 16 34.70 12.38 -8.14
CA ASN A 16 34.25 13.66 -8.68
C ASN A 16 33.34 14.44 -7.72
N SER A 17 32.76 13.75 -6.73
CA SER A 17 31.81 14.34 -5.78
C SER A 17 31.86 13.61 -4.43
N PRO A 18 32.99 13.60 -3.71
CA PRO A 18 33.18 12.80 -2.49
C PRO A 18 32.22 13.15 -1.35
N GLN A 19 31.63 14.35 -1.37
CA GLN A 19 30.63 14.83 -0.40
C GLN A 19 29.19 14.50 -0.81
N SER A 20 28.98 13.81 -1.93
CA SER A 20 27.65 13.38 -2.38
C SER A 20 27.14 12.18 -1.58
N LEU A 21 25.82 12.01 -1.53
CA LEU A 21 25.21 10.91 -0.77
C LEU A 21 25.68 9.54 -1.28
N ARG A 22 25.79 9.36 -2.60
CA ARG A 22 26.24 8.08 -3.17
C ARG A 22 27.69 7.76 -2.81
N ALA A 23 28.58 8.76 -2.77
CA ALA A 23 29.96 8.58 -2.33
C ALA A 23 30.06 8.24 -0.83
N MET A 24 29.28 8.92 0.02
CA MET A 24 29.35 8.76 1.48
C MET A 24 28.66 7.50 2.00
N PHE A 25 27.63 6.99 1.32
CA PHE A 25 26.71 6.00 1.89
C PHE A 25 26.48 4.75 1.02
N SER A 26 27.25 4.56 -0.07
CA SER A 26 27.16 3.31 -0.88
C SER A 26 28.26 2.29 -0.56
N SER A 27 28.94 2.43 0.58
CA SER A 27 29.92 1.46 1.09
C SER A 27 29.86 1.38 2.61
N ILE A 28 30.37 0.29 3.19
CA ILE A 28 30.56 0.15 4.63
C ILE A 28 32.01 0.57 4.95
N PRO A 29 32.25 1.37 6.02
CA PRO A 29 33.60 1.72 6.44
C PRO A 29 34.47 0.47 6.66
N ASP A 30 35.72 0.53 6.20
CA ASP A 30 36.72 -0.53 6.35
C ASP A 30 36.38 -1.86 5.65
N VAL A 31 35.39 -1.86 4.74
CA VAL A 31 35.05 -3.01 3.89
C VAL A 31 35.27 -2.62 2.43
N GLU A 32 36.15 -3.34 1.75
CA GLU A 32 36.38 -3.17 0.31
C GLU A 32 35.11 -3.56 -0.45
N LYS A 33 34.69 -2.68 -1.37
CA LYS A 33 33.54 -2.89 -2.24
C LYS A 33 34.02 -3.39 -3.59
N ASP A 34 33.45 -4.49 -4.07
CA ASP A 34 33.86 -5.20 -5.29
C ASP A 34 33.02 -4.84 -6.52
N ASP A 35 31.97 -4.04 -6.35
CA ASP A 35 31.09 -3.56 -7.41
C ASP A 35 31.00 -2.02 -7.45
N ASP A 36 30.46 -1.48 -8.54
CA ASP A 36 30.32 -0.03 -8.74
C ASP A 36 28.90 0.51 -8.45
N MET A 37 28.06 -0.31 -7.79
CA MET A 37 26.65 0.00 -7.53
C MET A 37 26.49 1.01 -6.41
N THR A 38 25.62 1.97 -6.65
CA THR A 38 25.15 2.91 -5.62
C THR A 38 24.00 2.30 -4.83
N TRP A 39 23.99 2.45 -3.51
CA TRP A 39 22.89 1.98 -2.65
C TRP A 39 21.76 3.00 -2.52
N ILE A 40 22.04 4.25 -2.90
CA ILE A 40 21.06 5.33 -2.91
C ILE A 40 20.66 5.57 -4.36
N ASP A 41 19.44 5.16 -4.68
CA ASP A 41 18.80 5.44 -5.96
C ASP A 41 17.68 6.47 -5.80
N ALA A 42 17.59 7.38 -6.75
CA ALA A 42 16.48 8.32 -6.85
C ALA A 42 16.35 8.82 -8.29
N THR A 43 15.13 8.80 -8.80
CA THR A 43 14.81 9.39 -10.11
C THR A 43 14.22 10.80 -9.93
N LEU A 44 14.49 11.67 -10.90
CA LEU A 44 13.80 12.97 -11.03
C LEU A 44 12.71 12.93 -12.09
N ASP A 45 12.53 11.79 -12.76
CA ASP A 45 11.50 11.59 -13.76
C ASP A 45 10.18 11.22 -13.09
N GLY A 46 9.13 12.03 -13.30
CA GLY A 46 7.83 11.85 -12.68
C GLY A 46 7.18 10.50 -13.02
N PRO A 47 7.08 10.12 -14.31
CA PRO A 47 6.57 8.82 -14.72
C PRO A 47 7.31 7.62 -14.11
N GLU A 48 8.66 7.63 -14.12
CA GLU A 48 9.45 6.57 -13.47
C GLU A 48 9.24 6.55 -11.96
N THR A 49 9.18 7.72 -11.31
CA THR A 49 8.88 7.84 -9.88
C THR A 49 7.56 7.16 -9.55
N GLN A 50 6.50 7.44 -10.32
CA GLN A 50 5.18 6.85 -10.10
C GLN A 50 5.22 5.33 -10.27
N LYS A 51 5.92 4.83 -11.30
CA LYS A 51 6.07 3.39 -11.54
C LYS A 51 6.84 2.71 -10.40
N MET A 52 7.93 3.32 -9.94
CA MET A 52 8.77 2.80 -8.86
C MET A 52 8.00 2.80 -7.53
N LEU A 53 7.26 3.87 -7.23
CA LEU A 53 6.40 3.93 -6.04
C LEU A 53 5.37 2.81 -6.04
N LEU A 54 4.67 2.57 -7.15
CA LEU A 54 3.67 1.50 -7.24
C LEU A 54 4.30 0.10 -7.25
N TYR A 55 5.54 -0.04 -7.69
CA TYR A 55 6.27 -1.30 -7.66
C TYR A 55 6.68 -1.70 -6.24
N PHE A 56 7.26 -0.77 -5.47
CA PHE A 56 7.72 -1.03 -4.10
C PHE A 56 6.59 -0.91 -3.06
N PHE A 57 5.61 -0.06 -3.32
CA PHE A 57 4.48 0.22 -2.43
C PHE A 57 3.17 0.12 -3.22
N PRO A 58 2.77 -1.10 -3.62
CA PRO A 58 1.52 -1.29 -4.33
C PRO A 58 0.36 -0.78 -3.50
N ILE A 59 -0.59 -0.12 -4.16
CA ILE A 59 -1.83 0.33 -3.50
C ILE A 59 -2.72 -0.90 -3.32
N GLU A 60 -2.97 -1.26 -2.07
CA GLU A 60 -3.92 -2.31 -1.72
C GLU A 60 -5.31 -1.71 -1.49
N THR A 61 -6.33 -2.44 -1.95
CA THR A 61 -7.73 -2.08 -1.73
C THR A 61 -8.46 -3.24 -1.11
N THR A 62 -9.33 -2.96 -0.15
CA THR A 62 -10.19 -3.97 0.47
C THR A 62 -11.65 -3.55 0.38
N PHE A 63 -12.52 -4.54 0.50
CA PHE A 63 -13.96 -4.36 0.56
C PHE A 63 -14.45 -4.61 1.98
N GLY A 64 -15.27 -3.70 2.49
CA GLY A 64 -15.88 -3.81 3.82
C GLY A 64 -17.39 -3.63 3.74
N LEU A 65 -18.09 -4.39 4.56
CA LEU A 65 -19.53 -4.26 4.78
C LEU A 65 -19.78 -3.80 6.21
N ILE A 66 -20.66 -2.81 6.37
CA ILE A 66 -21.22 -2.45 7.67
C ILE A 66 -22.44 -3.36 7.87
N LYS A 67 -22.48 -4.06 8.99
CA LYS A 67 -23.60 -4.94 9.31
C LYS A 67 -24.89 -4.13 9.59
N PRO A 68 -26.09 -4.69 9.35
CA PRO A 68 -27.36 -3.95 9.43
C PRO A 68 -27.58 -3.20 10.75
N GLU A 69 -27.24 -3.82 11.88
CA GLU A 69 -27.37 -3.26 13.23
C GLU A 69 -26.48 -2.04 13.49
N SER A 70 -25.39 -1.92 12.73
CA SER A 70 -24.39 -0.86 12.89
C SER A 70 -24.56 0.28 11.88
N VAL A 71 -25.58 0.23 11.00
CA VAL A 71 -25.82 1.27 9.98
C VAL A 71 -26.05 2.64 10.62
N MET A 72 -26.70 2.70 11.79
CA MET A 72 -26.92 3.95 12.52
C MET A 72 -25.61 4.60 13.02
N LEU A 73 -24.53 3.82 13.12
CA LEU A 73 -23.20 4.25 13.53
C LEU A 73 -22.24 4.43 12.33
N GLN A 74 -22.77 4.46 11.10
CA GLN A 74 -21.92 4.44 9.90
C GLN A 74 -20.88 5.56 9.86
N GLU A 75 -21.24 6.78 10.27
CA GLU A 75 -20.31 7.91 10.21
C GLU A 75 -19.19 7.77 11.23
N GLU A 76 -19.48 7.29 12.44
CA GLU A 76 -18.46 7.00 13.47
C GLU A 76 -17.49 5.91 12.99
N LEU A 77 -18.01 4.85 12.36
CA LEU A 77 -17.18 3.78 11.78
C LEU A 77 -16.28 4.30 10.66
N LEU A 78 -16.81 5.15 9.77
CA LEU A 78 -16.03 5.75 8.70
C LEU A 78 -14.94 6.68 9.25
N GLU A 79 -15.21 7.42 10.32
CA GLU A 79 -14.19 8.23 11.00
C GLU A 79 -13.09 7.37 11.63
N ILE A 80 -13.44 6.23 12.26
CA ILE A 80 -12.45 5.29 12.77
C ILE A 80 -11.56 4.75 11.63
N ILE A 81 -12.16 4.37 10.50
CA ILE A 81 -11.44 3.86 9.33
C ILE A 81 -10.49 4.93 8.77
N ARG A 82 -10.97 6.17 8.60
CA ARG A 82 -10.14 7.31 8.17
C ARG A 82 -9.02 7.61 9.17
N GLY A 83 -9.33 7.58 10.46
CA GLY A 83 -8.39 7.82 11.56
C GLY A 83 -7.29 6.76 11.64
N ALA A 84 -7.58 5.53 11.23
CA ALA A 84 -6.59 4.45 11.08
C ALA A 84 -5.69 4.59 9.84
N GLY A 85 -5.88 5.63 9.02
CA GLY A 85 -5.07 5.90 7.84
C GLY A 85 -5.60 5.29 6.53
N PHE A 86 -6.78 4.67 6.54
CA PHE A 86 -7.39 4.16 5.31
C PHE A 86 -8.09 5.29 4.54
N LYS A 87 -8.05 5.17 3.21
CA LYS A 87 -8.84 6.01 2.31
C LYS A 87 -10.08 5.27 1.85
N ILE A 88 -11.25 5.88 2.05
CA ILE A 88 -12.51 5.37 1.48
C ILE A 88 -12.51 5.66 -0.02
N ALA A 89 -12.29 4.63 -0.85
CA ALA A 89 -12.28 4.75 -2.30
C ALA A 89 -13.69 4.89 -2.90
N ALA A 90 -14.67 4.18 -2.33
CA ALA A 90 -16.07 4.23 -2.71
C ALA A 90 -16.97 3.87 -1.52
N LYS A 91 -18.18 4.43 -1.48
CA LYS A 91 -19.25 4.07 -0.54
C LYS A 91 -20.55 3.90 -1.33
N LYS A 92 -21.32 2.87 -1.03
CA LYS A 92 -22.66 2.66 -1.58
C LYS A 92 -23.57 2.07 -0.51
N GLU A 93 -24.70 2.71 -0.28
CA GLU A 93 -25.80 2.11 0.47
C GLU A 93 -26.61 1.24 -0.50
N TYR A 94 -26.82 -0.01 -0.13
CA TYR A 94 -27.47 -1.00 -0.99
C TYR A 94 -28.15 -2.04 -0.11
N GLN A 95 -29.42 -2.33 -0.41
CA GLN A 95 -30.13 -3.42 0.24
C GLN A 95 -29.75 -4.71 -0.49
N LEU A 96 -28.89 -5.51 0.14
CA LEU A 96 -28.38 -6.75 -0.42
C LEU A 96 -29.48 -7.81 -0.47
N THR A 97 -29.57 -8.53 -1.58
CA THR A 97 -30.44 -9.70 -1.67
C THR A 97 -29.75 -10.92 -1.05
N PRO A 98 -30.51 -11.96 -0.66
CA PRO A 98 -29.92 -13.22 -0.21
C PRO A 98 -28.95 -13.83 -1.23
N ASP A 99 -29.19 -13.65 -2.53
CA ASP A 99 -28.29 -14.16 -3.56
C ASP A 99 -26.98 -13.37 -3.65
N ASP A 100 -27.01 -12.04 -3.43
CA ASP A 100 -25.78 -11.24 -3.31
C ASP A 100 -24.94 -11.69 -2.11
N LEU A 101 -25.59 -11.93 -0.97
CA LEU A 101 -24.95 -12.35 0.27
C LEU A 101 -24.33 -13.74 0.15
N LYS A 102 -24.98 -14.65 -0.59
CA LYS A 102 -24.41 -15.98 -0.86
C LYS A 102 -23.09 -15.89 -1.62
N VAL A 103 -22.97 -14.93 -2.54
CA VAL A 103 -21.71 -14.65 -3.27
C VAL A 103 -20.66 -14.09 -2.32
N ILE A 104 -21.03 -13.10 -1.51
CA ILE A 104 -20.12 -12.44 -0.56
C ILE A 104 -19.57 -13.44 0.47
N TYR A 105 -20.43 -14.33 0.97
CA TYR A 105 -20.09 -15.32 1.99
C TYR A 105 -19.83 -16.72 1.42
N ALA A 106 -19.52 -16.87 0.14
CA ALA A 106 -19.36 -18.18 -0.52
C ALA A 106 -18.35 -19.11 0.21
N GLN A 107 -17.31 -18.54 0.83
CA GLN A 107 -16.31 -19.30 1.60
C GLN A 107 -16.85 -19.89 2.91
N ALA A 108 -17.96 -19.36 3.42
CA ALA A 108 -18.61 -19.84 4.63
C ALA A 108 -19.75 -20.83 4.34
N LYS A 109 -19.97 -21.23 3.08
CA LYS A 109 -21.11 -22.07 2.66
C LYS A 109 -21.22 -23.39 3.44
N ASP A 110 -20.10 -24.01 3.77
CA ASP A 110 -20.09 -25.30 4.49
C ASP A 110 -20.17 -25.12 6.02
N LYS A 111 -20.36 -23.89 6.51
CA LYS A 111 -20.50 -23.61 7.94
C LYS A 111 -21.94 -23.87 8.39
N PRO A 112 -22.15 -24.47 9.58
CA PRO A 112 -23.49 -24.74 10.11
C PRO A 112 -24.39 -23.50 10.27
N PHE A 113 -23.80 -22.31 10.36
CA PHE A 113 -24.49 -21.03 10.56
C PHE A 113 -24.68 -20.24 9.26
N TYR A 114 -24.38 -20.81 8.10
CA TYR A 114 -24.35 -20.06 6.84
C TYR A 114 -25.71 -19.48 6.47
N ASP A 115 -26.77 -20.29 6.53
CA ASP A 115 -28.12 -19.85 6.17
C ASP A 115 -28.61 -18.76 7.14
N ASP A 116 -28.38 -18.94 8.44
CA ASP A 116 -28.69 -17.93 9.46
C ASP A 116 -27.94 -16.61 9.23
N LEU A 117 -26.68 -16.68 8.80
CA LEU A 117 -25.87 -15.49 8.47
C LEU A 117 -26.42 -14.76 7.25
N VAL A 118 -26.80 -15.48 6.19
CA VAL A 118 -27.37 -14.89 4.98
C VAL A 118 -28.72 -14.25 5.30
N GLU A 119 -29.58 -14.93 6.05
CA GLU A 119 -30.87 -14.39 6.45
C GLU A 119 -30.69 -13.12 7.30
N TYR A 120 -29.82 -13.16 8.31
CA TYR A 120 -29.52 -12.01 9.16
C TYR A 120 -29.03 -10.79 8.39
N MET A 121 -28.10 -10.98 7.45
CA MET A 121 -27.53 -9.88 6.66
C MET A 121 -28.49 -9.31 5.60
N SER A 122 -29.58 -10.04 5.30
CA SER A 122 -30.60 -9.64 4.31
C SER A 122 -31.79 -8.87 4.88
N GLN A 123 -31.85 -8.72 6.21
CA GLN A 123 -32.84 -7.90 6.91
C GLN A 123 -32.49 -6.42 6.79
#